data_AF-A0A426XG05-F1
#
_entry.id   AF-A0A426XG05-F1
#
_cell.length_a   1.000
_cell.length_b   1.000
_cell.length_c   1.000
_cell.angle_alpha   90.00
_cell.angle_beta   90.00
_cell.angle_gamma   90.00
#
_symmetry.space_group_name_H-M   'P 1'
#
loop_
_entity.id
_entity.type
_entity.pdbx_description
1 polymer ?
#
loop_
_entity_poly.entity_id
_entity_poly.type
_entity_poly.pdbx_seq_one_letter_code
_entity_poly.pdbx_strand_id
1 'polypeptide(L)'
;MTVAPSSSTEIFSSNVTESEATTSCEDDTEGDCGSGSVNDSKMTRVCDKLIEVFMVDKPTTTDWRRLLAFSKEWSNIRPHFYLRCEERADGEGDPGMKHKLLRLGRKLKEIDEDVQRHNELLEVIQEAPDEISAIVARRRKDFTKEFFVHLHTVAESYYNEPSNQNGKA
;
A
#
# COMPACT_ATOMS: atom_id res chain seq x y z
N MET A 1 -34.21 -26.65 1.88
CA MET A 1 -34.02 -25.44 1.06
C MET A 1 -32.72 -24.81 1.52
N THR A 2 -31.65 -24.97 0.74
CA THR A 2 -30.29 -24.58 1.12
C THR A 2 -29.87 -23.45 0.19
N VAL A 3 -29.69 -22.26 0.75
CA VAL A 3 -29.29 -21.05 0.04
C VAL A 3 -27.77 -21.01 -0.12
N ALA A 4 -27.31 -20.89 -1.37
CA ALA A 4 -25.91 -20.63 -1.70
C ALA A 4 -25.62 -19.12 -1.60
N PRO A 5 -24.45 -18.69 -1.08
CA PRO A 5 -24.03 -17.31 -1.17
C PRO A 5 -23.37 -17.04 -2.53
N SER A 6 -23.82 -15.98 -3.19
CA SER A 6 -23.27 -15.47 -4.45
C SER A 6 -21.91 -14.82 -4.23
N SER A 7 -20.94 -15.16 -5.08
CA SER A 7 -19.62 -14.53 -5.17
C SER A 7 -19.67 -13.43 -6.23
N SER A 8 -19.59 -12.17 -5.82
CA SER A 8 -19.42 -11.03 -6.72
C SER A 8 -17.94 -10.64 -6.77
N THR A 9 -17.28 -11.07 -7.83
CA THR A 9 -15.93 -10.65 -8.22
C THR A 9 -16.06 -9.51 -9.22
N GLU A 10 -15.83 -8.28 -8.77
CA GLU A 10 -15.72 -7.11 -9.64
C GLU A 10 -14.28 -7.02 -10.15
N ILE A 11 -14.11 -7.25 -11.45
CA ILE A 11 -12.87 -7.08 -12.19
C ILE A 11 -12.69 -5.58 -12.44
N PHE A 12 -11.53 -5.03 -12.07
CA PHE A 12 -11.16 -3.64 -12.37
C PHE A 12 -10.97 -3.48 -13.89
N SER A 13 -12.05 -3.14 -14.59
CA SER A 13 -12.03 -2.83 -16.02
C SER A 13 -11.98 -1.32 -16.20
N SER A 14 -10.86 -0.84 -16.74
CA SER A 14 -10.63 0.58 -17.04
C SER A 14 -11.29 0.94 -18.36
N ASN A 15 -12.40 1.68 -18.31
CA ASN A 15 -12.94 2.39 -19.46
C ASN A 15 -12.95 3.89 -19.17
N VAL A 16 -11.99 4.59 -19.78
CA VAL A 16 -11.96 6.05 -19.85
C VAL A 16 -12.96 6.46 -20.93
N THR A 17 -14.10 7.00 -20.54
CA THR A 17 -15.03 7.68 -21.44
C THR A 17 -14.61 9.13 -21.61
N GLU A 18 -14.18 9.41 -22.82
CA GLU A 18 -14.03 10.72 -23.42
C GLU A 18 -15.33 11.53 -23.29
N SER A 19 -15.21 12.76 -22.78
CA SER A 19 -16.26 13.77 -22.89
C SER A 19 -15.60 15.11 -23.10
N GLU A 20 -15.62 15.53 -24.36
CA GLU A 20 -15.32 16.89 -24.79
C GLU A 20 -16.49 17.80 -24.41
N ALA A 21 -16.19 18.86 -23.67
CA ALA A 21 -16.96 20.09 -23.69
C ALA A 21 -15.97 21.26 -23.51
N THR A 22 -15.98 22.12 -24.50
CA THR A 22 -15.09 23.25 -24.77
C THR A 22 -15.25 24.39 -23.76
N THR A 23 -14.14 25.03 -23.38
CA THR A 23 -14.10 26.49 -23.20
C THR A 23 -12.68 27.00 -23.38
N SER A 24 -12.53 28.00 -24.25
CA SER A 24 -11.29 28.67 -24.60
C SER A 24 -11.03 29.84 -23.64
N CYS A 25 -9.78 29.97 -23.19
CA CYS A 25 -9.14 31.25 -22.94
C CYS A 25 -7.61 31.06 -22.96
N GLU A 26 -6.98 31.68 -23.96
CA GLU A 26 -5.54 31.90 -24.06
C GLU A 26 -5.16 33.02 -23.09
N ASP A 27 -4.14 32.79 -22.26
CA ASP A 27 -3.29 33.84 -21.70
C ASP A 27 -1.88 33.29 -21.54
N ASP A 28 -0.96 33.88 -22.31
CA ASP A 28 0.46 33.60 -22.32
C ASP A 28 1.11 34.00 -20.99
N THR A 29 1.76 33.06 -20.32
CA THR A 29 2.89 33.39 -19.46
C THR A 29 3.96 32.33 -19.60
N GLU A 30 4.97 32.65 -20.38
CA GLU A 30 6.24 31.93 -20.39
C GLU A 30 6.87 31.98 -19.00
N GLY A 31 6.89 30.83 -18.34
CA GLY A 31 7.65 30.56 -17.13
C GLY A 31 8.37 29.24 -17.32
N ASP A 32 9.58 29.30 -17.86
CA ASP A 32 10.59 28.25 -17.73
C ASP A 32 10.71 27.82 -16.26
N CYS A 33 10.16 26.66 -15.90
CA CYS A 33 10.70 25.81 -14.83
C CYS A 33 10.03 24.43 -14.77
N GLY A 34 10.84 23.40 -14.83
CA GLY A 34 10.64 22.24 -13.96
C GLY A 34 9.93 21.04 -14.58
N SER A 35 10.70 20.24 -15.32
CA SER A 35 10.41 18.83 -15.60
C SER A 35 10.12 17.97 -14.33
N GLY A 36 10.26 18.52 -13.11
CA GLY A 36 9.86 17.90 -11.84
C GLY A 36 8.37 18.04 -11.47
N SER A 37 7.68 19.10 -11.93
CA SER A 37 6.32 19.45 -11.49
C SER A 37 5.25 18.40 -11.83
N VAL A 38 5.40 17.72 -12.97
CA VAL A 38 4.43 16.72 -13.44
C VAL A 38 4.52 15.43 -12.62
N ASN A 39 5.71 15.03 -12.18
CA ASN A 39 5.88 13.82 -11.37
C ASN A 39 5.41 14.04 -9.93
N ASP A 40 5.70 15.18 -9.35
CA ASP A 40 5.24 15.52 -8.00
C ASP A 40 3.70 15.65 -7.94
N SER A 41 3.09 16.25 -8.97
CA SER A 41 1.64 16.34 -9.10
C SER A 41 0.96 14.97 -9.25
N LYS A 42 1.57 14.05 -10.01
CA LYS A 42 1.07 12.66 -10.12
C LYS A 42 1.19 11.93 -8.79
N MET A 43 2.35 12.04 -8.13
CA MET A 43 2.60 11.38 -6.85
C MET A 43 1.66 11.89 -5.76
N THR A 44 1.36 13.19 -5.77
CA THR A 44 0.36 13.80 -4.89
C THR A 44 -1.02 13.13 -5.04
N ARG A 45 -1.49 12.92 -6.29
CA ARG A 45 -2.76 12.23 -6.56
C ARG A 45 -2.76 10.78 -6.09
N VAL A 46 -1.65 10.07 -6.30
CA VAL A 46 -1.48 8.69 -5.81
C VAL A 46 -1.56 8.64 -4.28
N CYS A 47 -0.86 9.56 -3.61
CA CYS A 47 -0.89 9.66 -2.15
C CYS A 47 -2.29 10.00 -1.63
N ASP A 48 -2.98 10.95 -2.25
CA ASP A 48 -4.36 11.32 -1.87
C ASP A 48 -5.32 10.13 -2.01
N LYS A 49 -5.17 9.33 -3.08
CA LYS A 49 -5.97 8.11 -3.25
C LYS A 49 -5.64 7.05 -2.21
N LEU A 50 -4.36 6.85 -1.88
CA LEU A 50 -3.95 5.91 -0.84
C LEU A 50 -4.47 6.33 0.54
N ILE A 51 -4.47 7.63 0.85
CA ILE A 51 -5.05 8.14 2.10
C ILE A 51 -6.54 7.77 2.17
N GLU A 52 -7.28 7.94 1.08
CA GLU A 52 -8.69 7.53 1.00
C GLU A 52 -8.85 6.02 1.21
N VAL A 53 -8.06 5.19 0.52
CA VAL A 53 -8.09 3.72 0.65
C VAL A 53 -7.84 3.29 2.10
N PHE A 54 -6.79 3.82 2.74
CA PHE A 54 -6.45 3.44 4.11
C PHE A 54 -7.46 3.96 5.15
N MET A 55 -8.12 5.09 4.90
CA MET A 55 -9.08 5.67 5.84
C MET A 55 -10.49 5.10 5.68
N VAL A 56 -10.93 4.80 4.46
CA VAL A 56 -12.33 4.50 4.14
C VAL A 56 -12.50 3.05 3.70
N ASP A 57 -11.77 2.63 2.65
CA ASP A 57 -11.99 1.32 2.02
C ASP A 57 -11.42 0.16 2.83
N LYS A 58 -10.26 0.39 3.45
CA LYS A 58 -9.46 -0.61 4.15
C LYS A 58 -9.03 -0.09 5.51
N PRO A 59 -9.95 0.16 6.47
CA PRO A 59 -9.62 0.84 7.72
C PRO A 59 -8.87 -0.03 8.74
N THR A 60 -8.68 -1.34 8.47
CA THR A 60 -8.08 -2.27 9.43
C THR A 60 -6.57 -2.38 9.24
N THR A 61 -5.85 -2.62 10.35
CA THR A 61 -4.38 -2.77 10.32
C THR A 61 -3.93 -3.99 9.53
N THR A 62 -4.74 -5.04 9.48
CA THR A 62 -4.47 -6.25 8.70
C THR A 62 -4.52 -5.95 7.21
N ASP A 63 -5.52 -5.19 6.75
CA ASP A 63 -5.59 -4.76 5.36
C ASP A 63 -4.40 -3.86 4.99
N TRP A 64 -4.00 -2.95 5.89
CA TRP A 64 -2.82 -2.09 5.67
C TRP A 64 -1.56 -2.94 5.50
N ARG A 65 -1.32 -3.87 6.44
CA ARG A 65 -0.19 -4.80 6.40
C ARG A 65 -0.16 -5.57 5.07
N ARG A 66 -1.32 -6.06 4.61
CA ARG A 66 -1.45 -6.75 3.33
C ARG A 66 -1.10 -5.85 2.14
N LEU A 67 -1.68 -4.65 2.06
CA LEU A 67 -1.40 -3.70 0.97
C LEU A 67 0.08 -3.35 0.88
N LEU A 68 0.73 -3.13 2.03
CA LEU A 68 2.15 -2.81 2.11
C LEU A 68 3.03 -4.01 1.71
N ALA A 69 2.67 -5.23 2.13
CA ALA A 69 3.44 -6.43 1.83
C ALA A 69 3.51 -6.76 0.33
N PHE A 70 2.45 -6.48 -0.43
CA PHE A 70 2.37 -6.80 -1.87
C PHE A 70 2.75 -5.65 -2.80
N SER A 71 2.87 -4.43 -2.27
CA SER A 71 3.13 -3.26 -3.10
C SER A 71 4.61 -3.15 -3.45
N LYS A 72 4.94 -3.44 -4.72
CA LYS A 72 6.29 -3.27 -5.28
C LYS A 72 6.69 -1.79 -5.40
N GLU A 73 5.71 -0.90 -5.51
CA GLU A 73 5.92 0.54 -5.69
C GLU A 73 5.94 1.30 -4.36
N TRP A 74 5.57 0.65 -3.26
CA TRP A 74 5.46 1.31 -1.96
C TRP A 74 6.78 1.97 -1.51
N SER A 75 7.93 1.34 -1.77
CA SER A 75 9.24 1.93 -1.45
C SER A 75 9.44 3.31 -2.07
N ASN A 76 8.92 3.53 -3.28
CA ASN A 76 8.97 4.80 -4.00
C ASN A 76 7.88 5.77 -3.53
N ILE A 77 6.70 5.28 -3.17
CA ILE A 77 5.55 6.10 -2.75
C ILE A 77 5.69 6.60 -1.31
N ARG A 78 6.24 5.75 -0.44
CA ARG A 78 6.37 5.94 1.01
C ARG A 78 6.85 7.34 1.45
N PRO A 79 7.98 7.89 0.94
CA PRO A 79 8.44 9.21 1.38
C PRO A 79 7.42 10.32 1.05
N HIS A 80 6.76 10.24 -0.11
CA HIS A 80 5.76 11.20 -0.53
C HIS A 80 4.45 11.04 0.24
N PHE A 81 4.06 9.80 0.57
CA PHE A 81 2.83 9.52 1.29
C PHE A 81 2.82 10.16 2.68
N TYR A 82 3.92 10.01 3.44
CA TYR A 82 3.99 10.59 4.79
C TYR A 82 4.03 12.10 4.76
N LEU A 83 4.81 12.70 3.84
CA LEU A 83 4.81 14.14 3.64
C LEU A 83 3.41 14.65 3.30
N ARG A 84 2.70 13.95 2.40
CA ARG A 84 1.34 14.32 1.99
C ARG A 84 0.33 14.22 3.13
N CYS A 85 0.48 13.25 4.04
CA CYS A 85 -0.37 13.14 5.24
C CYS A 85 -0.20 14.36 6.15
N GLU A 86 1.03 14.87 6.31
CA GLU A 86 1.33 16.08 7.10
C GLU A 86 0.77 17.33 6.43
N GLU A 87 1.06 17.54 5.14
CA GLU A 87 0.53 18.68 4.36
C GLU A 87 -1.00 18.76 4.42
N ARG A 88 -1.68 17.63 4.24
CA ARG A 88 -3.14 17.58 4.29
C ARG A 88 -3.66 17.85 5.68
N ALA A 89 -2.97 17.40 6.73
CA ALA A 89 -3.34 17.69 8.11
C ALA A 89 -3.11 19.17 8.48
N ASP A 90 -2.15 19.84 7.87
CA ASP A 90 -1.87 21.27 8.11
C ASP A 90 -2.79 22.20 7.33
N GLY A 91 -3.23 21.80 6.13
CA GLY A 91 -4.27 22.52 5.37
C GLY A 91 -5.71 22.25 5.84
N GLU A 92 -5.92 21.29 6.74
CA GLU A 92 -7.26 20.92 7.21
C GLU A 92 -7.77 21.83 8.32
N GLY A 93 -8.98 22.36 8.14
CA GLY A 93 -9.63 23.26 9.09
C GLY A 93 -10.38 22.53 10.20
N ASP A 94 -10.85 21.31 9.94
CA ASP A 94 -11.50 20.47 10.95
C ASP A 94 -10.46 19.78 11.86
N PRO A 95 -10.45 20.08 13.18
CA PRO A 95 -9.54 19.41 14.12
C PRO A 95 -9.72 17.89 14.17
N GLY A 96 -10.95 17.41 13.93
CA GLY A 96 -11.26 15.98 13.92
C GLY A 96 -10.57 15.25 12.77
N MET A 97 -10.72 15.77 11.56
CA MET A 97 -10.08 15.23 10.36
C MET A 97 -8.55 15.38 10.40
N LYS A 98 -8.03 16.53 10.87
CA LYS A 98 -6.60 16.72 11.13
C LYS A 98 -6.03 15.62 12.03
N HIS A 99 -6.69 15.34 13.15
CA HIS A 99 -6.24 14.28 14.06
C HIS A 99 -6.25 12.90 13.40
N LYS A 100 -7.26 12.59 12.58
CA LYS A 100 -7.34 11.31 11.84
C LYS A 100 -6.18 11.13 10.86
N LEU A 101 -5.83 12.17 10.10
CA LEU A 101 -4.71 12.14 9.15
C LEU A 101 -3.37 11.92 9.84
N LEU A 102 -3.10 12.65 10.93
CA LEU A 102 -1.86 12.47 11.70
C LEU A 102 -1.79 11.09 12.36
N ARG A 103 -2.93 10.57 12.84
CA ARG A 103 -3.02 9.22 13.40
C ARG A 103 -2.77 8.16 12.33
N LEU A 104 -3.33 8.32 11.13
CA LEU A 104 -3.08 7.44 10.00
C LEU A 104 -1.58 7.39 9.69
N GLY A 105 -0.94 8.54 9.46
CA GLY A 105 0.48 8.60 9.12
C GLY A 105 1.36 7.88 10.15
N ARG A 106 1.17 8.16 11.45
CA ARG A 106 1.94 7.49 12.52
C ARG A 106 1.73 5.98 12.54
N LYS A 107 0.47 5.54 12.52
CA LYS A 107 0.13 4.13 12.66
C LYS A 107 0.53 3.32 11.42
N LEU A 108 0.39 3.89 10.23
CA LEU A 108 0.84 3.25 8.99
C LEU A 108 2.37 3.13 8.98
N LYS A 109 3.09 4.14 9.49
CA LYS A 109 4.55 4.09 9.64
C LYS A 109 5.03 2.95 10.54
N GLU A 110 4.38 2.76 11.69
CA GLU A 110 4.70 1.63 12.58
C GLU A 110 4.51 0.27 11.87
N ILE A 111 3.40 0.12 11.12
CA ILE A 111 3.10 -1.11 10.39
C ILE A 111 4.08 -1.31 9.22
N ASP A 112 4.42 -0.25 8.51
CA ASP A 112 5.37 -0.25 7.40
C ASP A 112 6.77 -0.69 7.84
N GLU A 113 7.27 -0.16 8.95
CA GLU A 113 8.55 -0.57 9.55
C GLU A 113 8.54 -2.05 9.96
N ASP A 114 7.43 -2.52 10.52
CA ASP A 114 7.25 -3.92 10.92
C ASP A 114 7.18 -4.87 9.70
N VAL A 115 6.43 -4.49 8.66
CA VAL A 115 6.36 -5.22 7.38
C VAL A 115 7.74 -5.33 6.73
N GLN A 116 8.52 -4.24 6.68
CA GLN A 116 9.87 -4.26 6.11
C GLN A 116 10.79 -5.21 6.87
N ARG A 117 10.78 -5.16 8.20
CA ARG A 117 11.59 -6.07 9.03
C ARG A 117 11.22 -7.53 8.80
N HIS A 118 9.93 -7.82 8.65
CA HIS A 118 9.46 -9.16 8.39
C HIS A 118 9.80 -9.63 6.98
N ASN A 119 9.69 -8.76 5.97
CA ASN A 119 10.11 -9.07 4.61
C ASN A 119 11.61 -9.35 4.52
N GLU A 120 12.47 -8.57 5.19
CA GLU A 120 13.90 -8.85 5.27
C GLU A 120 14.18 -10.23 5.89
N LEU A 121 13.48 -10.59 6.96
CA LEU A 121 13.63 -11.92 7.56
C LEU A 121 13.17 -13.04 6.62
N LEU A 122 12.10 -12.83 5.85
CA LEU A 122 11.66 -13.78 4.83
C LEU A 122 12.68 -13.94 3.71
N GLU A 123 13.28 -12.85 3.23
CA GLU A 123 14.34 -12.89 2.22
C GLU A 123 15.54 -13.72 2.70
N VAL A 124 16.01 -13.49 3.93
CA VAL A 124 17.11 -14.26 4.53
C VAL A 124 16.77 -15.76 4.62
N ILE A 125 15.53 -16.10 4.97
CA ILE A 125 15.07 -17.51 5.02
C ILE A 125 15.01 -18.12 3.62
N GLN A 126 14.57 -17.36 2.62
CA GLN A 126 14.47 -17.83 1.24
C GLN A 126 15.84 -18.03 0.58
N GLU A 127 16.84 -17.22 0.96
CA GLU A 127 18.21 -17.33 0.45
C GLU A 127 18.93 -18.60 0.96
N ALA A 128 18.68 -19.00 2.20
CA ALA A 128 19.31 -20.17 2.83
C ALA A 128 18.31 -21.05 3.60
N PRO A 129 17.39 -21.74 2.89
CA PRO A 129 16.33 -22.52 3.53
C PRO A 129 16.87 -23.69 4.37
N ASP A 130 18.00 -24.29 3.95
CA ASP A 130 18.65 -25.39 4.67
C ASP A 130 19.28 -24.93 6.00
N GLU A 131 19.52 -23.63 6.17
CA GLU A 131 20.10 -23.03 7.38
C GLU A 131 19.03 -22.46 8.33
N ILE A 132 17.74 -22.75 8.14
CA ILE A 132 16.64 -22.20 8.94
C ILE A 132 16.88 -22.33 10.45
N SER A 133 17.43 -23.46 10.91
CA SER A 133 17.73 -23.68 12.33
C SER A 133 18.80 -22.70 12.85
N ALA A 134 19.81 -22.40 12.04
CA ALA A 134 20.85 -21.44 12.37
C ALA A 134 20.33 -19.98 12.30
N ILE A 135 19.51 -19.66 11.31
CA ILE A 135 18.84 -18.36 11.16
C ILE A 135 17.97 -18.08 12.40
N VAL A 136 17.11 -19.04 12.78
CA VAL A 136 16.29 -18.96 14.00
C VAL A 136 17.16 -18.76 15.23
N ALA A 137 18.24 -19.54 15.39
CA ALA A 137 19.12 -19.42 16.55
C ALA A 137 19.78 -18.03 16.67
N ARG A 138 20.15 -17.39 15.56
CA ARG A 138 20.80 -16.07 15.53
C ARG A 138 19.81 -14.92 15.65
N ARG A 139 18.63 -15.03 15.03
CA ARG A 139 17.60 -13.97 14.96
C ARG A 139 16.35 -14.29 15.79
N ARG A 140 16.47 -15.05 16.89
CA ARG A 140 15.33 -15.46 17.75
C ARG A 140 14.36 -14.33 18.12
N LYS A 141 14.88 -13.11 18.29
CA LYS A 141 14.08 -11.93 18.65
C LYS A 141 13.15 -11.45 17.54
N ASP A 142 13.45 -11.78 16.29
CA ASP A 142 12.69 -11.36 15.11
C ASP A 142 11.54 -12.34 14.78
N PHE A 143 11.60 -13.57 15.29
CA PHE A 143 10.52 -14.58 15.21
C PHE A 143 9.43 -14.30 16.24
N THR A 144 8.79 -13.14 16.09
CA THR A 144 7.70 -12.69 16.96
C THR A 144 6.34 -13.25 16.50
N LYS A 145 5.31 -13.11 17.34
CA LYS A 145 3.94 -13.42 16.95
C LYS A 145 3.52 -12.65 15.68
N GLU A 146 3.88 -11.38 15.59
CA GLU A 146 3.57 -10.51 14.44
C GLU A 146 4.23 -11.02 13.16
N PHE A 147 5.47 -11.53 13.26
CA PHE A 147 6.14 -12.15 12.12
C PHE A 147 5.37 -13.36 11.59
N PHE A 148 4.90 -14.25 12.46
CA PHE A 148 4.12 -15.42 12.02
C PHE A 148 2.75 -15.04 11.46
N VAL A 149 2.12 -13.98 12.00
CA VAL A 149 0.88 -13.42 11.42
C VAL A 149 1.14 -12.86 10.01
N HIS A 150 2.26 -12.15 9.83
CA HIS A 150 2.68 -11.65 8.53
C HIS A 150 2.97 -12.77 7.54
N LEU A 151 3.76 -13.77 7.95
CA LEU A 151 4.05 -14.97 7.14
C LEU A 151 2.78 -15.68 6.70
N HIS A 152 1.83 -15.89 7.62
CA HIS A 152 0.54 -16.50 7.31
C HIS A 152 -0.25 -15.66 6.31
N THR A 153 -0.35 -14.34 6.54
CA THR A 153 -1.04 -13.41 5.65
C THR A 153 -0.44 -13.46 4.25
N VAL A 154 0.89 -13.51 4.16
CA VAL A 154 1.60 -13.59 2.88
C VAL A 154 1.33 -14.92 2.18
N ALA A 155 1.46 -16.04 2.89
CA ALA A 155 1.20 -17.36 2.34
C ALA A 155 -0.24 -17.50 1.83
N GLU A 156 -1.24 -17.09 2.61
CA GLU A 156 -2.66 -17.17 2.22
C GLU A 156 -2.95 -16.38 0.95
N SER A 157 -2.38 -15.20 0.76
CA SER A 157 -2.56 -14.45 -0.49
C SER A 157 -1.94 -15.13 -1.71
N TYR A 158 -0.83 -15.86 -1.56
CA TYR A 158 -0.27 -16.66 -2.66
C TYR A 158 -1.19 -17.84 -3.04
N TYR A 159 -1.83 -18.48 -2.05
CA TYR A 159 -2.74 -19.60 -2.30
C TYR A 159 -4.11 -19.22 -2.84
N ASN A 160 -4.57 -17.98 -2.58
CA ASN A 160 -5.83 -17.46 -3.09
C ASN A 160 -5.74 -16.88 -4.52
N GLU A 161 -4.57 -16.94 -5.17
CA GLU A 161 -4.38 -16.59 -6.57
C GLU A 161 -4.37 -17.88 -7.43
N PRO A 162 -5.47 -18.25 -8.11
CA PRO A 162 -5.60 -19.54 -8.83
C PRO A 162 -4.63 -19.69 -10.01
N SER A 163 -3.92 -18.63 -10.39
CA SER A 163 -2.91 -18.62 -11.47
C SER A 163 -1.61 -19.33 -11.11
N ASN A 164 -1.29 -19.55 -9.82
CA ASN A 164 -0.06 -20.22 -9.39
C ASN A 164 -0.22 -21.74 -9.15
N GLN A 165 -1.40 -22.32 -9.42
CA GLN A 165 -1.68 -23.75 -9.17
C GLN A 165 -1.28 -24.69 -10.32
N ASN A 166 -0.94 -24.16 -11.50
CA ASN A 166 -0.57 -24.99 -12.66
C ASN A 166 0.90 -24.83 -13.03
N GLY A 167 1.75 -25.43 -12.20
CA GLY A 167 3.20 -25.47 -12.44
C GLY A 167 3.84 -26.73 -11.88
N LYS A 168 3.34 -27.92 -12.28
CA LYS A 168 4.07 -29.18 -12.47
C LYS A 168 3.10 -30.35 -12.71
N ALA A 169 3.06 -30.80 -13.97
CA ALA A 169 2.96 -32.22 -14.34
C ALA A 169 4.10 -32.49 -15.34
#